data_AF-A0A7Y3NEA4-F1
#
_entry.id   AF-A0A7Y3NEA4-F1
#
_cell.length_a   1.000
_cell.length_b   1.000
_cell.length_c   1.000
_cell.angle_alpha   90.00
_cell.angle_beta   90.00
_cell.angle_gamma   90.00
#
_symmetry.space_group_name_H-M   'P 1'
#
loop_
_entity.id
_entity.type
_entity.pdbx_description
1 polymer ?
#
loop_
_entity_poly.entity_id
_entity_poly.type
_entity_poly.pdbx_seq_one_letter_code
_entity_poly.pdbx_strand_id
1 'polypeptide(L)' 'ERAARRHKQLKEQGVTANLAALSLEIAERDQRDRTRAASPLMASAGATEFDTTGLSIEAVVESILQIARERMKI' A
#
# COMPACT_ATOMS: atom_id res chain seq x y z
N GLU A 1 9.56 2.06 -1.90
CA GLU A 1 9.23 0.63 -1.78
C GLU A 1 8.13 0.15 -2.76
N ARG A 2 6.93 0.75 -2.82
CA ARG A 2 5.83 0.31 -3.74
C ARG A 2 6.26 0.17 -5.21
N ALA A 3 6.96 1.15 -5.76
CA ALA A 3 7.47 1.09 -7.13
C ALA A 3 8.46 -0.07 -7.34
N ALA A 4 9.31 -0.36 -6.35
CA ALA A 4 10.26 -1.47 -6.42
C ALA A 4 9.55 -2.83 -6.39
N ARG A 5 8.51 -3.00 -5.55
CA ARG A 5 7.67 -4.22 -5.55
C ARG A 5 6.98 -4.42 -6.89
N ARG A 6 6.37 -3.37 -7.43
CA ARG A 6 5.72 -3.41 -8.75
C ARG A 6 6.71 -3.74 -9.87
N HIS A 7 7.88 -3.12 -9.85
CA HIS A 7 8.94 -3.38 -10.82
C HIS A 7 9.41 -4.85 -10.77
N LYS A 8 9.61 -5.40 -9.56
CA LYS A 8 9.96 -6.82 -9.38
C LYS A 8 8.89 -7.75 -9.96
N GLN A 9 7.61 -7.51 -9.66
CA GLN A 9 6.49 -8.29 -10.21
C GLN A 9 6.43 -8.25 -11.74
N LEU A 10 6.60 -7.07 -12.35
CA LEU A 10 6.60 -6.93 -13.81
C LEU A 10 7.78 -7.67 -14.44
N LYS A 11 8.96 -7.59 -13.81
CA LYS A 11 10.14 -8.34 -14.26
C LYS A 11 9.93 -9.85 -14.19
N GLU A 12 9.32 -10.35 -13.12
CA GLU A 12 8.94 -11.78 -12.97
C GLU A 12 7.93 -12.24 -14.02
N GLN A 13 7.09 -11.33 -14.51
CA GLN A 13 6.14 -11.57 -15.62
C GLN A 13 6.78 -11.40 -17.01
N GLY A 14 8.07 -11.13 -17.11
CA GLY A 14 8.76 -10.89 -18.38
C GLY A 14 8.48 -9.52 -19.00
N VAL A 15 7.84 -8.61 -18.26
CA VAL A 15 7.52 -7.25 -18.71
C VAL A 15 8.66 -6.31 -18.32
N THR A 16 9.22 -5.62 -19.32
CA THR A 16 10.20 -4.56 -19.06
C THR A 16 9.49 -3.33 -18.52
N ALA A 17 9.96 -2.82 -17.39
CA ALA A 17 9.41 -1.63 -16.75
C ALA A 17 10.53 -0.72 -16.25
N ASN A 18 10.32 0.59 -16.28
CA ASN A 18 11.26 1.56 -15.75
C ASN A 18 10.87 1.93 -14.31
N LEU A 19 11.77 1.71 -13.35
CA LEU A 19 11.53 1.99 -11.94
C LEU A 19 11.25 3.48 -11.64
N ALA A 20 11.94 4.40 -12.34
CA ALA A 20 11.74 5.84 -12.16
C ALA A 20 10.35 6.27 -12.69
N ALA A 21 9.96 5.76 -13.87
CA ALA A 21 8.63 6.02 -14.42
C ALA A 21 7.52 5.49 -13.49
N LEU A 22 7.64 4.24 -13.03
CA LEU A 22 6.70 3.66 -12.05
C LEU A 22 6.60 4.48 -10.76
N SER A 23 7.72 5.03 -10.29
CA SER A 23 7.73 5.85 -9.08
C SER A 23 6.97 7.16 -9.27
N LEU A 24 7.15 7.81 -10.43
CA LEU A 24 6.42 9.03 -10.79
C LEU A 24 4.92 8.77 -10.94
N GLU A 25 4.55 7.74 -11.70
CA GLU A 25 3.15 7.35 -11.91
C GLU A 25 2.41 7.07 -10.58
N ILE A 26 3.07 6.36 -9.66
CA ILE A 26 2.50 6.08 -8.34
C ILE A 26 2.33 7.38 -7.54
N ALA A 27 3.33 8.26 -7.53
CA ALA A 27 3.26 9.53 -6.80
C ALA A 27 2.16 10.45 -7.34
N GLU A 28 2.03 10.57 -8.66
CA GLU A 28 0.96 11.35 -9.30
C GLU A 28 -0.42 10.77 -9.00
N ARG A 29 -0.54 9.43 -8.99
CA ARG A 29 -1.80 8.77 -8.62
C ARG A 29 -2.16 9.04 -7.17
N ASP A 30 -1.22 8.87 -6.25
CA ASP A 30 -1.44 9.12 -4.82
C ASP A 30 -1.84 10.57 -4.57
N GLN A 31 -1.19 11.53 -5.25
CA GLN A 31 -1.55 12.94 -5.11
C GLN A 31 -2.99 13.18 -5.56
N ARG A 32 -3.37 12.68 -6.74
CA ARG A 32 -4.75 12.80 -7.25
C ARG A 32 -5.77 12.15 -6.32
N ASP A 33 -5.46 10.95 -5.81
CA ASP A 33 -6.36 10.22 -4.92
C ASP A 33 -6.52 10.93 -3.57
N ARG A 34 -5.47 11.57 -3.04
CA ARG A 34 -5.53 12.34 -1.79
C ARG A 34 -6.28 13.67 -1.93
N THR A 35 -6.22 14.32 -3.09
CA THR A 35 -6.79 15.67 -3.29
C THR A 35 -8.12 15.71 -4.02
N ARG A 36 -8.66 14.56 -4.47
CA ARG A 36 -9.95 14.55 -5.19
C ARG A 36 -11.10 15.02 -4.29
N ALA A 37 -12.02 15.80 -4.86
CA ALA A 37 -13.14 16.36 -4.13
C ALA A 37 -14.13 15.28 -3.62
N ALA A 38 -14.34 14.23 -4.42
CA ALA A 38 -15.22 13.11 -4.06
C ALA A 38 -14.42 11.95 -3.48
N SER A 39 -14.77 11.53 -2.26
CA SER A 39 -14.19 10.36 -1.57
C SER A 39 -12.64 10.37 -1.53
N PRO A 40 -11.97 11.41 -1.03
CA PRO A 40 -10.50 11.48 -0.99
C PRO A 40 -9.89 10.28 -0.24
N LEU A 41 -8.70 9.87 -0.67
CA LEU A 41 -7.91 8.83 -0.01
C LEU A 41 -7.32 9.39 1.29
N MET A 42 -8.09 9.30 2.36
CA MET A 42 -7.70 9.74 3.70
C MET A 42 -8.08 8.69 4.74
N ALA A 43 -7.27 8.59 5.80
CA ALA A 43 -7.60 7.75 6.94
C ALA A 43 -8.86 8.29 7.63
N SER A 44 -9.79 7.40 7.99
CA SER A 44 -10.93 7.74 8.84
C SER A 44 -10.46 8.00 10.27
N ALA A 45 -11.19 8.82 11.03
CA ALA A 45 -10.86 9.13 12.42
C ALA A 45 -10.77 7.88 13.34
N GLY A 46 -11.46 6.80 13.01
CA GLY A 46 -11.40 5.54 13.74
C GLY A 46 -10.42 4.51 13.17
N ALA A 47 -9.72 4.82 12.07
CA ALA A 47 -8.82 3.89 11.40
C ALA A 47 -7.52 3.71 12.19
N THR A 48 -6.98 2.49 12.17
CA THR A 48 -5.64 2.20 12.64
C THR A 48 -4.67 2.39 11.47
N GLU A 49 -3.68 3.27 11.63
CA GLU A 49 -2.59 3.39 10.66
C GLU A 49 -1.65 2.19 10.80
N PHE A 50 -1.32 1.57 9.68
CA PHE A 50 -0.47 0.38 9.65
C PHE A 50 0.49 0.46 8.45
N ASP A 51 1.75 0.78 8.74
CA ASP A 51 2.82 0.74 7.74
C ASP A 51 3.34 -0.69 7.58
N THR A 52 3.39 -1.15 6.34
CA THR A 52 3.81 -2.49 5.96
C THR A 52 5.18 -2.50 5.28
N THR A 53 5.88 -1.36 5.30
CA THR A 53 7.19 -1.21 4.67
C THR A 53 8.17 -2.22 5.23
N GLY A 54 8.72 -3.07 4.35
CA GLY A 54 9.69 -4.11 4.72
C GLY A 54 9.11 -5.35 5.39
N LEU A 55 7.78 -5.44 5.59
CA LEU A 55 7.15 -6.64 6.16
C LEU A 55 6.90 -7.71 5.09
N SER A 56 7.01 -8.98 5.50
CA SER A 56 6.55 -10.09 4.67
C SER A 56 5.01 -10.14 4.65
N ILE A 57 4.44 -10.85 3.68
CA ILE A 57 2.98 -11.01 3.57
C ILE A 57 2.44 -11.69 4.83
N GLU A 58 3.15 -12.69 5.34
CA GLU A 58 2.77 -13.44 6.54
C GLU A 58 2.75 -12.54 7.77
N ALA A 59 3.77 -11.69 7.95
CA ALA A 59 3.84 -10.73 9.05
C ALA A 59 2.72 -9.67 8.98
N VAL A 60 2.39 -9.22 7.76
CA VAL A 60 1.26 -8.31 7.52
C VAL A 60 -0.06 -8.97 7.91
N VAL A 61 -0.29 -10.22 7.50
CA VAL A 61 -1.50 -10.98 7.81
C VAL A 61 -1.65 -11.21 9.31
N GLU A 62 -0.58 -11.64 9.98
CA GLU A 62 -0.57 -11.85 11.43
C GLU A 62 -0.89 -10.57 12.19
N SER A 63 -0.26 -9.45 11.82
CA SER A 63 -0.50 -8.14 12.42
C SER A 63 -1.95 -7.69 12.26
N ILE A 64 -2.53 -7.86 11.06
CA ILE A 64 -3.93 -7.50 10.79
C ILE A 64 -4.89 -8.35 11.63
N LEU A 65 -4.64 -9.66 11.72
CA LEU A 65 -5.47 -10.56 12.53
C LEU A 65 -5.42 -10.18 14.01
N GLN A 66 -4.25 -9.81 14.52
CA GLN A 66 -4.11 -9.35 15.89
C GLN A 66 -4.84 -8.03 16.14
N ILE A 67 -4.65 -7.02 15.28
CA ILE A 67 -5.36 -5.74 15.37
C ILE A 67 -6.89 -5.96 15.34
N ALA A 68 -7.36 -6.87 14.48
CA ALA A 68 -8.78 -7.20 14.40
C ALA A 68 -9.31 -7.83 15.69
N ARG A 69 -8.60 -8.81 16.26
CA ARG A 69 -8.96 -9.45 17.53
C ARG A 69 -9.06 -8.45 18.68
N GLU A 70 -8.05 -7.59 18.82
CA GLU A 70 -8.00 -6.55 19.85
C GLU A 70 -9.19 -5.57 19.74
N ARG A 71 -9.54 -5.16 18.52
CA ARG A 71 -10.70 -4.26 18.29
C ARG A 71 -12.05 -4.94 18.48
N MET A 72 -12.14 -6.23 18.16
CA MET A 72 -13.37 -7.01 18.25
C MET A 72 -13.56 -7.67 19.63
N LYS A 73 -12.55 -7.63 20.51
CA LYS A 73 -12.53 -8.26 21.84
C LYS A 73 -12.82 -9.78 21.79
N ILE A 74 -12.24 -10.47 20.81
CA ILE A 74 -12.32 -11.93 20.61
C ILE A 74 -10.94 -12.56 20.69
#